data_AF-A0A1F4AYC9-F1
#
_entry.id   AF-A0A1F4AYC9-F1
#
_cell.length_a   1.000
_cell.length_b   1.000
_cell.length_c   1.000
_cell.angle_alpha   90.00
_cell.angle_beta   90.00
_cell.angle_gamma   90.00
#
_symmetry.space_group_name_H-M   'P 1'
#
loop_
_entity.id
_entity.type
_entity.pdbx_description
1 polymer ?
#
loop_
_entity_poly.entity_id
_entity_poly.type
_entity_poly.pdbx_seq_one_letter_code
_entity_poly.pdbx_strand_id
1 'polypeptide(L)' 'MSSWGCPYNINGRCVRVKGIPCQMGMKGCVLAGRFVFADETRNRPRRRMEKPGAPGSGKKDAQVKD' A
#
# COMPACT_ATOMS: atom_id res chain seq x y z
N MET A 1 -3.97 26.62 1.96
CA MET A 1 -3.31 25.33 2.24
C MET A 1 -3.68 24.37 1.12
N SER A 2 -2.70 23.86 0.38
CA SER A 2 -2.95 22.95 -0.74
C SER A 2 -3.18 21.54 -0.21
N SER A 3 -4.43 21.08 -0.18
CA SER A 3 -4.74 19.67 0.07
C SER A 3 -4.23 18.85 -1.10
N TRP A 4 -3.19 18.04 -0.87
CA TRP A 4 -2.72 17.10 -1.89
C TRP A 4 -3.77 15.99 -2.05
N GLY A 5 -4.38 15.93 -3.23
CA GLY A 5 -5.34 14.89 -3.62
C GLY A 5 -4.71 13.87 -4.57
N CYS A 6 -5.21 12.63 -4.54
CA CYS A 6 -4.80 11.62 -5.53
C CYS A 6 -5.44 11.95 -6.89
N PRO A 7 -4.66 12.09 -7.99
CA PRO A 7 -5.19 12.46 -9.32
C PRO A 7 -6.10 11.39 -9.92
N TYR A 8 -6.06 10.16 -9.40
CA TYR A 8 -6.90 9.04 -9.84
C TYR A 8 -8.10 8.81 -8.91
N ASN A 9 -8.36 9.73 -7.98
CA ASN A 9 -9.53 9.65 -7.12
C ASN A 9 -10.75 10.24 -7.84
N ILE A 10 -11.74 9.39 -8.10
CA ILE A 10 -13.06 9.79 -8.58
C ILE A 10 -14.09 9.31 -7.56
N ASN A 11 -14.81 10.23 -6.92
CA ASN A 11 -15.86 9.93 -5.92
C ASN A 11 -15.38 9.01 -4.79
N GLY A 12 -14.15 9.19 -4.31
CA GLY A 12 -13.55 8.38 -3.24
C GLY A 12 -12.99 7.04 -3.71
N ARG A 13 -13.01 6.74 -5.01
CA ARG A 13 -12.51 5.49 -5.61
C ARG A 13 -11.29 5.73 -6.48
N CYS A 14 -10.33 4.81 -6.43
CA CYS A 14 -9.11 4.87 -7.21
C CYS A 14 -9.30 4.18 -8.56
N VAL A 15 -9.37 4.94 -9.66
CA VAL A 15 -9.51 4.34 -11.01
C VAL A 15 -8.27 3.57 -11.45
N ARG A 16 -7.10 3.90 -10.88
CA ARG A 16 -5.84 3.17 -11.12
C ARG A 16 -5.82 1.79 -10.46
N VAL A 17 -6.55 1.60 -9.37
CA VAL A 17 -6.56 0.36 -8.58
C VAL A 17 -7.96 -0.22 -8.55
N LYS A 18 -8.46 -0.67 -9.71
CA LYS A 18 -9.73 -1.43 -9.85
C LYS A 18 -10.94 -0.80 -9.12
N GLY A 19 -10.99 0.52 -8.95
CA GLY A 19 -12.12 1.21 -8.31
C GLY A 19 -12.25 0.98 -6.79
N ILE A 20 -11.22 0.51 -6.10
CA ILE A 20 -11.24 0.36 -4.63
C ILE A 20 -11.28 1.73 -3.92
N PRO A 21 -11.67 1.80 -2.64
CA PRO A 21 -11.56 3.02 -1.84
C PRO A 21 -10.15 3.64 -1.91
N CYS A 22 -10.08 4.93 -2.25
CA CYS A 22 -8.82 5.62 -2.49
C CYS A 22 -8.14 5.98 -1.15
N GLN A 23 -7.28 5.08 -0.67
CA GLN A 23 -6.48 5.30 0.55
C GLN A 23 -5.00 5.51 0.19
N MET A 24 -4.37 6.48 0.87
CA MET A 24 -2.95 6.79 0.69
C MET A 24 -2.11 5.60 1.19
N GLY A 25 -1.12 5.19 0.39
CA GLY A 25 -0.21 4.10 0.73
C GLY A 25 -0.68 2.70 0.37
N MET A 26 -1.90 2.52 -0.14
CA MET A 26 -2.32 1.20 -0.64
C MET A 26 -1.47 0.71 -1.82
N LYS A 27 -1.36 -0.61 -1.97
CA LYS A 27 -0.66 -1.25 -3.10
C LYS A 27 -1.24 -0.75 -4.43
N GLY A 28 -0.40 -0.17 -5.27
CA GLY A 28 -0.82 0.47 -6.54
C GLY A 28 -1.11 1.97 -6.45
N CYS A 29 -1.11 2.56 -5.25
CA CYS A 29 -1.12 4.01 -5.06
C CYS A 29 0.21 4.63 -5.53
N VAL A 30 0.15 5.84 -6.10
CA VAL A 30 1.36 6.56 -6.55
C VAL A 30 2.33 6.88 -5.40
N LEU A 31 1.86 6.93 -4.16
CA LEU A 31 2.72 7.16 -3.00
C LEU A 31 3.33 5.87 -2.43
N ALA A 32 2.83 4.69 -2.81
CA ALA A 32 3.28 3.43 -2.24
C ALA A 32 4.78 3.22 -2.49
N GLY A 33 5.54 3.05 -1.41
CA GLY A 33 6.99 2.85 -1.46
C GLY A 33 7.84 4.11 -1.70
N ARG A 34 7.22 5.29 -1.90
CA ARG A 34 7.92 6.58 -1.96
C ARG A 34 7.98 7.28 -0.60
N PHE A 35 6.98 7.03 0.23
CA PHE A 35 6.86 7.61 1.57
C PHE A 35 6.63 6.51 2.59
N VAL A 36 7.00 6.81 3.83
CA VAL A 36 6.66 6.01 5.00
C VAL A 36 5.42 6.63 5.63
N PHE A 37 4.34 5.84 5.70
CA PHE A 37 3.10 6.22 6.34
C PHE A 37 3.16 5.88 7.84
N ALA A 38 2.41 6.63 8.65
CA ALA A 38 2.24 6.34 10.07
C ALA A 38 1.56 4.97 10.31
N ASP A 39 0.62 4.60 9.42
CA ASP A 39 0.03 3.28 9.39
C ASP A 39 0.99 2.28 8.71
N GLU A 40 1.63 1.45 9.52
CA GLU A 40 2.63 0.47 9.04
C GLU A 40 2.05 -0.56 8.07
N THR A 41 0.73 -0.82 8.12
CA THR A 41 0.08 -1.79 7.21
C THR A 41 0.10 -1.34 5.76
N ARG A 42 0.31 -0.03 5.52
CA ARG A 42 0.35 0.60 4.19
C ARG A 42 1.78 0.77 3.68
N ASN A 43 2.78 0.44 4.50
CA ASN A 43 4.16 0.51 4.08
C ASN A 43 4.58 -0.81 3.42
N ARG A 44 5.47 -0.70 2.42
CA ARG A 44 6.13 -1.89 1.88
C ARG A 44 6.82 -2.61 3.05
N PRO A 45 6.72 -3.94 3.17
CA PRO A 45 7.47 -4.67 4.17
C PRO A 45 8.94 -4.27 4.04
N ARG A 46 9.54 -3.85 5.16
CA ARG A 46 10.98 -3.60 5.22
C ARG A 46 11.64 -4.85 4.68
N ARG A 47 12.33 -4.73 3.55
CA ARG A 47 13.19 -5.80 3.06
C ARG A 47 14.16 -6.01 4.22
N ARG A 48 13.99 -7.10 4.97
CA ARG A 48 15.09 -7.58 5.81
C ARG A 48 16.21 -7.74 4.80
N MET A 49 17.27 -6.94 4.94
CA MET A 49 18.52 -7.29 4.31
C MET A 49 18.82 -8.66 4.92
N GLU A 50 18.50 -9.71 4.17
CA GLU A 50 18.76 -11.06 4.60
C GLU A 50 20.26 -11.12 4.85
N LYS A 51 20.64 -11.34 6.11
CA LYS A 51 21.77 -12.23 6.33
C LYS A 51 21.41 -13.50 5.53
N PRO A 52 22.28 -14.00 4.64
CA PRO A 52 21.95 -15.14 3.79
C PRO A 52 21.38 -16.28 4.66
N GLY A 53 20.09 -16.62 4.46
CA GLY A 53 19.43 -17.74 5.13
C GLY A 53 18.13 -17.49 5.92
N ALA A 54 17.42 -16.36 5.78
CA ALA A 54 16.18 -16.14 6.54
C ALA A 54 14.92 -16.09 5.65
N PRO A 55 13.94 -17.00 5.80
CA PRO A 55 12.79 -17.09 4.89
C PRO A 55 11.97 -15.79 4.90
N GLY A 56 11.90 -15.16 3.72
CA GLY A 56 11.20 -13.90 3.47
C GLY A 56 9.73 -13.98 3.86
N SER A 57 9.34 -13.18 4.85
CA SER A 57 7.96 -13.07 5.32
C SER A 57 7.17 -12.17 4.36
N GLY A 58 6.79 -12.72 3.21
CA GLY A 58 5.71 -12.18 2.40
C GLY A 58 4.41 -12.28 3.20
N LYS A 59 3.91 -11.15 3.68
CA LYS A 59 2.61 -11.08 4.35
C LYS A 59 1.54 -11.48 3.33
N LYS A 60 1.01 -12.69 3.50
CA LYS A 60 -0.12 -13.24 2.74
C LYS A 60 -1.30 -12.29 2.92
N ASP A 61 -1.86 -11.84 1.80
CA ASP A 61 -3.10 -11.10 1.76
C ASP A 61 -4.19 -11.88 2.53
N ALA A 62 -4.92 -11.15 3.35
CA ALA A 62 -5.89 -11.68 4.28
C ALA A 62 -7.02 -12.45 3.55
N GLN A 63 -7.26 -13.67 4.02
CA GLN A 63 -8.57 -14.15 4.46
C GLN A 63 -9.77 -13.95 3.49
N VAL A 64 -10.16 -15.03 2.82
CA VAL A 64 -11.58 -15.37 2.65
C VAL A 64 -11.80 -16.77 3.23
N LYS A 65 -12.78 -16.86 4.11
CA LYS A 65 -13.24 -18.04 4.84
C LYS A 65 -14.64 -18.30 4.32
N ASP A 66 -14.85 -19.47 3.73
CA ASP A 66 -16.10 -20.23 3.78
C ASP A 66 -15.72 -21.71 3.94
#